data_AF-A0A382PK72-F1
#
_entry.id   AF-A0A382PK72-F1
#
_cell.length_a   1.000
_cell.length_b   1.000
_cell.length_c   1.000
_cell.angle_alpha   90.00
_cell.angle_beta   90.00
_cell.angle_gamma   90.00
#
_symmetry.space_group_name_H-M   'P 1'
#
loop_
_entity.id
_entity.type
_entity.pdbx_description
1 polymer ?
#
loop_
_entity_poly.entity_id
_entity_poly.type
_entity_poly.pdbx_seq_one_letter_code
_entity_poly.pdbx_strand_id
1 'polypeptide(L)'
;YGVKWHGQEFDTLYDYRTKSVLTVPMFNHRYEAVGAIQLVNCKEEVDQMLDSKEMIEDTVQSFDESDAKAMESVASQAAVALENAELFDSIQILFDGFINASVKAIESRDPTTSGHSSRVATLTIALAEAAHQLESGPFRSLYFTQDQMNEIRYASLLHDFGKIGVQERVLVKSKKLYPEEEQAVMDRFRMIRQGIELEMTKKQLELFIEQSKEEALVKYGNQSEALKEKLDELDDALKFIIKANEPTVLAQGGFERLQEIGRKMFQHPSGIASPYLNSYEVGSLSVPKGSLNEKDRQEIESHVTHTFNFLNIIPWSDELVNVPYIAYAHHEKLDGSGYPRKL
;
A
#
# COMPACT_ATOMS: atom_id res chain seq x y z
N TYR A 1 -36.92 -34.06 12.78
CA TYR A 1 -37.18 -33.25 13.98
C TYR A 1 -37.98 -32.03 13.55
N GLY A 2 -39.32 -32.11 13.67
CA GLY A 2 -40.19 -31.01 13.28
C GLY A 2 -40.23 -29.96 14.38
N VAL A 3 -39.93 -28.70 14.04
CA VAL A 3 -40.11 -27.56 14.94
C VAL A 3 -41.61 -27.44 15.21
N LYS A 4 -42.05 -27.71 16.45
CA LYS A 4 -43.43 -27.42 16.87
C LYS A 4 -43.57 -25.91 16.96
N TRP A 5 -44.59 -25.35 16.31
CA TRP A 5 -44.94 -23.95 16.45
C TRP A 5 -45.47 -23.70 17.87
N HIS A 6 -44.80 -22.82 18.63
CA HIS A 6 -45.04 -22.52 20.04
C HIS A 6 -45.99 -21.32 20.26
N GLY A 7 -46.91 -21.02 19.35
CA GLY A 7 -47.75 -19.81 19.45
C GLY A 7 -48.60 -19.75 20.73
N GLN A 8 -49.02 -20.89 21.28
CA GLN A 8 -49.75 -20.96 22.55
C GLN A 8 -48.87 -20.58 23.76
N GLU A 9 -47.56 -20.82 23.72
CA GLU A 9 -46.65 -20.45 24.82
C GLU A 9 -46.43 -18.93 24.85
N PHE A 10 -46.32 -18.29 23.68
CA PHE A 10 -46.24 -16.83 23.57
C PHE A 10 -47.52 -16.16 24.09
N ASP A 11 -48.69 -16.62 23.63
CA ASP A 11 -50.00 -16.14 24.10
C ASP A 11 -50.17 -16.30 25.63
N THR A 12 -49.64 -17.40 26.19
CA THR A 12 -49.69 -17.65 27.64
C THR A 12 -48.72 -16.75 28.41
N LEU A 13 -47.51 -16.54 27.89
CA LEU A 13 -46.45 -15.77 28.55
C LEU A 13 -46.74 -14.26 28.59
N TYR A 14 -47.32 -13.71 27.53
CA TYR A 14 -47.54 -12.26 27.37
C TYR A 14 -48.99 -11.82 27.56
N ASP A 15 -49.83 -12.70 28.10
CA ASP A 15 -51.27 -12.48 28.23
C ASP A 15 -51.94 -12.00 26.93
N TYR A 16 -51.47 -12.53 25.80
CA TYR A 16 -51.96 -12.20 24.46
C TYR A 16 -52.84 -13.33 23.90
N ARG A 17 -53.59 -13.04 22.83
CA ARG A 17 -54.41 -14.04 22.13
C ARG A 17 -54.21 -13.89 20.63
N THR A 18 -53.85 -14.97 19.96
CA THR A 18 -53.79 -15.03 18.50
C THR A 18 -55.06 -15.69 17.95
N LYS A 19 -55.91 -14.94 17.25
CA LYS A 19 -57.21 -15.40 16.73
C LYS A 19 -57.25 -15.54 15.21
N SER A 20 -56.61 -14.64 14.47
CA SER A 20 -56.50 -14.74 13.00
C SER A 20 -55.06 -14.54 12.54
N VAL A 21 -54.65 -15.29 11.51
CA VAL A 21 -53.30 -15.23 10.93
C VAL A 21 -53.40 -15.34 9.42
N LEU A 22 -52.75 -14.43 8.72
CA LEU A 22 -52.53 -14.50 7.27
C LEU A 22 -51.02 -14.52 7.03
N THR A 23 -50.53 -15.54 6.34
CA THR A 23 -49.11 -15.65 5.99
C THR A 23 -48.97 -15.70 4.48
N VAL A 24 -48.24 -14.73 3.93
CA VAL A 24 -48.02 -14.59 2.50
C VAL A 24 -46.52 -14.74 2.20
N PRO A 25 -46.13 -15.65 1.31
CA PRO A 25 -44.73 -15.81 0.92
C PRO A 25 -44.25 -14.61 0.10
N MET A 26 -42.98 -14.23 0.29
CA MET A 26 -42.28 -13.25 -0.51
C MET A 26 -41.46 -14.00 -1.57
N PHE A 27 -41.80 -13.83 -2.84
CA PHE A 27 -41.07 -14.45 -3.96
C PHE A 27 -40.25 -13.41 -4.72
N ASN A 28 -39.01 -13.75 -5.06
CA ASN A 28 -38.20 -12.94 -5.96
C ASN A 28 -38.61 -13.12 -7.43
N HIS A 29 -37.91 -12.44 -8.34
CA HIS A 29 -38.17 -12.54 -9.78
C HIS A 29 -37.87 -13.93 -10.39
N ARG A 30 -37.20 -14.82 -9.64
CA ARG A 30 -36.96 -16.23 -10.00
C ARG A 30 -37.97 -17.20 -9.37
N TYR A 31 -39.00 -16.68 -8.70
CA TYR A 31 -39.99 -17.46 -7.93
C TYR A 31 -39.38 -18.25 -6.76
N GLU A 32 -38.26 -17.79 -6.22
CA GLU A 32 -37.64 -18.33 -5.01
C GLU A 32 -38.20 -17.59 -3.80
N ALA A 33 -38.55 -18.32 -2.74
CA ALA A 33 -39.05 -17.72 -1.51
C ALA A 33 -37.89 -17.06 -0.74
N VAL A 34 -37.90 -15.73 -0.64
CA VAL A 34 -36.90 -14.93 0.08
C VAL A 34 -37.34 -14.60 1.51
N GLY A 35 -38.62 -14.79 1.81
CA GLY A 35 -39.19 -14.53 3.12
C GLY A 35 -40.69 -14.80 3.18
N ALA A 36 -41.33 -14.36 4.25
CA ALA A 36 -42.78 -14.37 4.38
C ALA A 36 -43.23 -13.17 5.22
N ILE A 37 -44.37 -12.58 4.86
CA ILE A 37 -45.05 -11.59 5.68
C ILE A 37 -46.16 -12.29 6.44
N GLN A 38 -46.18 -12.12 7.75
CA GLN A 38 -47.23 -12.65 8.61
C GLN A 38 -48.00 -11.51 9.27
N LEU A 39 -49.30 -11.47 9.02
CA LEU A 39 -50.24 -10.62 9.75
C LEU A 39 -50.91 -11.45 10.84
N VAL A 40 -51.11 -10.83 11.99
CA VAL A 40 -51.76 -11.43 13.16
C VAL A 40 -52.87 -10.50 13.63
N ASN A 41 -54.03 -11.07 13.91
CA ASN A 41 -55.23 -10.41 14.43
C ASN A 41 -55.72 -9.24 13.56
N CYS A 42 -56.50 -9.57 12.52
CA CYS A 42 -57.20 -8.58 11.70
C CYS A 42 -58.19 -7.78 12.57
N LYS A 43 -58.01 -6.46 12.62
CA LYS A 43 -58.89 -5.53 13.35
C LYS A 43 -60.08 -5.13 12.48
N GLU A 44 -61.20 -4.83 13.11
CA GLU A 44 -62.37 -4.24 12.44
C GLU A 44 -62.13 -2.74 12.17
N GLU A 45 -61.59 -2.02 13.15
CA GLU A 45 -61.27 -0.60 13.08
C GLU A 45 -59.75 -0.37 13.23
N VAL A 46 -59.17 0.53 12.43
CA VAL A 46 -57.70 0.76 12.37
C VAL A 46 -57.12 1.16 13.73
N ASP A 47 -57.80 2.08 14.41
CA ASP A 47 -57.36 2.65 15.70
C ASP A 47 -57.77 1.80 16.90
N GLN A 48 -58.41 0.65 16.68
CA GLN A 48 -58.82 -0.23 17.76
C GLN A 48 -57.59 -0.79 18.48
N MET A 49 -57.48 -0.51 19.78
CA MET A 49 -56.50 -1.17 20.64
C MET A 49 -56.98 -2.58 20.99
N LEU A 50 -56.05 -3.53 21.00
CA LEU A 50 -56.30 -4.91 21.42
C LEU A 50 -55.55 -5.13 22.74
N ASP A 51 -56.17 -4.70 23.84
CA ASP A 51 -55.54 -4.60 25.16
C ASP A 51 -55.85 -5.77 26.11
N SER A 52 -56.81 -6.63 25.75
CA SER A 52 -57.23 -7.78 26.55
C SER A 52 -57.61 -8.98 25.67
N LYS A 53 -57.47 -10.18 26.23
CA LYS A 53 -57.83 -11.44 25.54
C LYS A 53 -59.30 -11.49 25.15
N GLU A 54 -60.18 -10.97 26.03
CA GLU A 54 -61.63 -10.91 25.79
C GLU A 54 -61.92 -10.00 24.59
N MET A 55 -61.31 -8.80 24.55
CA MET A 55 -61.48 -7.90 23.42
C MET A 55 -60.97 -8.52 22.11
N ILE A 56 -59.81 -9.18 22.13
CA ILE A 56 -59.30 -9.89 20.96
C ILE A 56 -60.30 -10.97 20.50
N GLU A 57 -60.84 -11.77 21.42
CA GLU A 57 -61.79 -12.83 21.08
C GLU A 57 -63.10 -12.27 20.52
N ASP A 58 -63.53 -11.09 20.94
CA ASP A 58 -64.78 -10.48 20.50
C ASP A 58 -64.65 -9.68 19.19
N THR A 59 -63.53 -9.00 18.97
CA THR A 59 -63.43 -7.97 17.91
C THR A 59 -62.51 -8.32 16.75
N VAL A 60 -61.60 -9.28 16.91
CA VAL A 60 -60.71 -9.70 15.81
C VAL A 60 -61.49 -10.53 14.80
N GLN A 61 -61.33 -10.16 13.52
CA GLN A 61 -61.97 -10.82 12.39
C GLN A 61 -60.99 -11.75 11.63
N SER A 62 -61.55 -12.57 10.74
CA SER A 62 -60.76 -13.36 9.79
C SER A 62 -60.29 -12.49 8.63
N PHE A 63 -59.10 -12.77 8.11
CA PHE A 63 -58.65 -12.19 6.84
C PHE A 63 -59.46 -12.79 5.68
N ASP A 64 -59.83 -11.96 4.71
CA ASP A 64 -60.56 -12.40 3.51
C ASP A 64 -59.64 -12.54 2.27
N GLU A 65 -60.22 -12.88 1.11
CA GLU A 65 -59.46 -12.99 -0.14
C GLU A 65 -58.91 -11.66 -0.66
N SER A 66 -59.57 -10.54 -0.33
CA SER A 66 -59.11 -9.20 -0.70
C SER A 66 -57.87 -8.83 0.11
N ASP A 67 -57.87 -9.13 1.40
CA ASP A 67 -56.71 -8.98 2.29
C ASP A 67 -55.52 -9.80 1.79
N ALA A 68 -55.77 -11.06 1.40
CA ALA A 68 -54.75 -11.93 0.84
C ALA A 68 -54.13 -11.35 -0.44
N LYS A 69 -54.95 -10.90 -1.40
CA LYS A 69 -54.47 -10.29 -2.66
C LYS A 69 -53.72 -8.98 -2.42
N ALA A 70 -54.20 -8.14 -1.52
CA ALA A 70 -53.51 -6.90 -1.14
C ALA A 70 -52.13 -7.23 -0.55
N MET A 71 -52.07 -8.22 0.36
CA MET A 71 -50.82 -8.64 0.97
C MET A 71 -49.87 -9.36 0.01
N GLU A 72 -50.35 -10.08 -0.99
CA GLU A 72 -49.53 -10.61 -2.09
C GLU A 72 -48.82 -9.49 -2.86
N SER A 73 -49.51 -8.37 -3.13
CA SER A 73 -48.91 -7.21 -3.78
C SER A 73 -47.83 -6.56 -2.91
N VAL A 74 -48.10 -6.38 -1.61
CA VAL A 74 -47.12 -5.86 -0.64
C VAL A 74 -45.93 -6.80 -0.51
N ALA A 75 -46.17 -8.11 -0.41
CA ALA A 75 -45.13 -9.12 -0.32
C ALA A 75 -44.22 -9.14 -1.55
N SER A 76 -44.78 -8.94 -2.75
CA SER A 76 -44.01 -8.83 -3.98
C SER A 76 -43.11 -7.58 -4.00
N GLN A 77 -43.63 -6.41 -3.59
CA GLN A 77 -42.81 -5.20 -3.50
C GLN A 77 -41.72 -5.29 -2.41
N ALA A 78 -42.07 -5.86 -1.25
CA ALA A 78 -41.13 -6.11 -0.18
C ALA A 78 -40.02 -7.10 -0.61
N ALA A 79 -40.36 -8.13 -1.39
CA ALA A 79 -39.39 -9.09 -1.91
C ALA A 79 -38.36 -8.42 -2.81
N VAL A 80 -38.83 -7.57 -3.73
CA VAL A 80 -37.95 -6.80 -4.64
C VAL A 80 -37.06 -5.83 -3.86
N ALA A 81 -37.61 -5.11 -2.88
CA ALA A 81 -36.84 -4.19 -2.06
C ALA A 81 -35.76 -4.90 -1.23
N LEU A 82 -36.09 -6.06 -0.64
CA LEU A 82 -35.15 -6.89 0.11
C LEU A 82 -34.04 -7.42 -0.79
N GLU A 83 -34.37 -7.98 -1.95
CA GLU A 83 -33.40 -8.50 -2.92
C GLU A 83 -32.47 -7.40 -3.44
N ASN A 84 -33.00 -6.19 -3.69
CA ASN A 84 -32.17 -5.05 -4.07
C ASN A 84 -31.20 -4.62 -2.96
N ALA A 85 -31.64 -4.62 -1.70
CA ALA A 85 -30.78 -4.33 -0.56
C ALA A 85 -29.67 -5.40 -0.41
N GLU A 86 -30.02 -6.68 -0.48
CA GLU A 86 -29.07 -7.79 -0.42
C GLU A 86 -28.07 -7.76 -1.59
N LEU A 87 -28.53 -7.40 -2.79
CA LEU A 87 -27.69 -7.24 -3.97
C LEU A 87 -26.70 -6.08 -3.77
N PHE A 88 -27.16 -4.95 -3.24
CA PHE A 88 -26.32 -3.80 -2.96
C PHE A 88 -25.23 -4.14 -1.92
N ASP A 89 -25.61 -4.80 -0.82
CA ASP A 89 -24.66 -5.27 0.20
C ASP A 89 -23.64 -6.25 -0.40
N SER A 90 -24.10 -7.17 -1.26
CA SER A 90 -23.22 -8.13 -1.94
C SER A 90 -22.21 -7.44 -2.87
N ILE A 91 -22.65 -6.42 -3.61
CA ILE A 91 -21.76 -5.60 -4.46
C ILE A 91 -20.73 -4.88 -3.60
N GLN A 92 -21.14 -4.29 -2.47
CA GLN A 92 -20.19 -3.62 -1.56
C GLN A 92 -19.15 -4.60 -1.00
N ILE A 93 -19.57 -5.79 -0.54
CA ILE A 93 -18.65 -6.82 -0.04
C ILE A 93 -17.66 -7.27 -1.12
N LEU A 94 -18.14 -7.51 -2.35
CA LEU A 94 -17.28 -7.88 -3.47
C LEU A 94 -16.29 -6.77 -3.83
N PHE A 95 -16.76 -5.53 -3.84
CA PHE A 95 -15.93 -4.36 -4.13
C PHE A 95 -14.84 -4.20 -3.06
N ASP A 96 -15.21 -4.18 -1.77
CA ASP A 96 -14.25 -4.15 -0.65
C ASP A 96 -13.25 -5.31 -0.74
N GLY A 97 -13.72 -6.52 -1.04
CA GLY A 97 -12.88 -7.70 -1.23
C GLY A 97 -11.86 -7.50 -2.37
N PHE A 98 -12.31 -6.95 -3.50
CA PHE A 98 -11.45 -6.66 -4.66
C PHE A 98 -10.41 -5.58 -4.36
N ILE A 99 -10.80 -4.50 -3.67
CA ILE A 99 -9.86 -3.44 -3.25
C ILE A 99 -8.82 -4.02 -2.30
N ASN A 100 -9.22 -4.77 -1.27
CA ASN A 100 -8.29 -5.37 -0.32
C ASN A 100 -7.34 -6.38 -0.98
N ALA A 101 -7.83 -7.20 -1.92
CA ALA A 101 -7.00 -8.13 -2.67
C ALA A 101 -5.98 -7.40 -3.55
N SER A 102 -6.42 -6.33 -4.23
CA SER A 102 -5.61 -5.44 -5.05
C SER A 102 -4.47 -4.80 -4.23
N VAL A 103 -4.80 -4.21 -3.08
CA VAL A 103 -3.81 -3.62 -2.16
C VAL A 103 -2.79 -4.66 -1.71
N LYS A 104 -3.26 -5.83 -1.27
CA LYS A 104 -2.39 -6.92 -0.80
C LYS A 104 -1.45 -7.42 -1.90
N ALA A 105 -1.90 -7.46 -3.15
CA ALA A 105 -1.08 -7.85 -4.28
C ALA A 105 0.06 -6.84 -4.53
N ILE A 106 -0.22 -5.53 -4.47
CA ILE A 106 0.80 -4.49 -4.62
C ILE A 106 1.79 -4.50 -3.45
N GLU A 107 1.31 -4.56 -2.21
CA GLU A 107 2.16 -4.63 -1.03
C GLU A 107 3.05 -5.89 -1.01
N SER A 108 2.65 -6.98 -1.69
CA SER A 108 3.50 -8.19 -1.79
C SER A 108 4.77 -7.99 -2.60
N ARG A 109 4.81 -6.98 -3.49
CA ARG A 109 6.01 -6.60 -4.27
C ARG A 109 6.98 -5.73 -3.48
N ASP A 110 6.49 -5.03 -2.46
CA ASP A 110 7.31 -4.19 -1.59
C ASP A 110 7.24 -4.72 -0.15
N PRO A 111 8.23 -5.53 0.28
CA PRO A 111 8.25 -6.18 1.59
C PRO A 111 8.09 -5.21 2.77
N THR A 112 8.39 -3.92 2.58
CA THR A 112 8.35 -2.90 3.64
C THR A 112 6.96 -2.31 3.86
N THR A 113 6.01 -2.58 2.96
CA THR A 113 4.70 -1.92 2.94
C THR A 113 3.54 -2.79 3.41
N SER A 114 3.78 -4.00 3.95
CA SER A 114 2.68 -4.87 4.37
C SER A 114 1.77 -4.18 5.43
N GLY A 115 0.47 -4.11 5.10
CA GLY A 115 -0.55 -3.45 5.88
C GLY A 115 -0.41 -1.92 5.96
N HIS A 116 0.45 -1.30 5.17
CA HIS A 116 0.67 0.15 5.14
C HIS A 116 -0.61 0.87 4.74
N SER A 117 -1.19 0.50 3.61
CA SER A 117 -2.38 1.18 3.10
C SER A 117 -3.56 1.06 4.04
N SER A 118 -3.71 -0.10 4.70
CA SER A 118 -4.75 -0.30 5.73
C SER A 118 -4.53 0.61 6.95
N ARG A 119 -3.30 0.69 7.47
CA ARG A 119 -2.99 1.59 8.60
C ARG A 119 -3.20 3.06 8.25
N VAL A 120 -2.76 3.48 7.06
CA VAL A 120 -2.98 4.84 6.56
C VAL A 120 -4.47 5.13 6.49
N ALA A 121 -5.26 4.25 5.86
CA ALA A 121 -6.71 4.44 5.77
C ALA A 121 -7.38 4.55 7.15
N THR A 122 -7.05 3.67 8.10
CA THR A 122 -7.59 3.75 9.46
C THR A 122 -7.25 5.07 10.15
N LEU A 123 -5.98 5.50 10.07
CA LEU A 123 -5.54 6.75 10.69
C LEU A 123 -6.15 7.99 10.03
N THR A 124 -6.26 7.99 8.70
CA THR A 124 -6.87 9.09 7.94
C THR A 124 -8.34 9.24 8.29
N ILE A 125 -9.09 8.13 8.37
CA ILE A 125 -10.51 8.17 8.75
C ILE A 125 -10.69 8.65 10.18
N ALA A 126 -9.90 8.14 11.14
CA ALA A 126 -9.95 8.60 12.52
C ALA A 126 -9.63 10.11 12.63
N LEU A 127 -8.69 10.62 11.82
CA LEU A 127 -8.39 12.05 11.78
C LEU A 127 -9.53 12.87 11.17
N ALA A 128 -10.15 12.38 10.10
CA ALA A 128 -11.30 13.04 9.47
C ALA A 128 -12.51 13.09 10.42
N GLU A 129 -12.79 12.01 11.15
CA GLU A 129 -13.82 11.95 12.19
C GLU A 129 -13.52 12.93 13.34
N ALA A 130 -12.29 12.94 13.84
CA ALA A 130 -11.89 13.85 14.90
C ALA A 130 -12.02 15.31 14.47
N ALA A 131 -11.62 15.64 13.24
CA ALA A 131 -11.75 16.99 12.68
C ALA A 131 -13.22 17.40 12.48
N HIS A 132 -14.05 16.47 12.01
CA HIS A 132 -15.50 16.65 11.83
C HIS A 132 -16.25 16.93 13.14
N GLN A 133 -15.79 16.37 14.26
CA GLN A 133 -16.39 16.53 15.59
C GLN A 133 -15.96 17.81 16.32
N LEU A 134 -15.04 18.60 15.78
CA LEU A 134 -14.57 19.81 16.44
C LEU A 134 -15.64 20.92 16.43
N GLU A 135 -16.04 21.37 17.62
CA GLU A 135 -16.97 22.51 17.76
C GLU A 135 -16.27 23.88 17.73
N SER A 136 -14.92 23.90 17.81
CA SER A 136 -14.13 25.14 17.87
C SER A 136 -12.81 25.03 17.11
N GLY A 137 -12.19 26.18 16.83
CA GLY A 137 -10.93 26.26 16.08
C GLY A 137 -11.11 26.31 14.55
N PRO A 138 -10.01 26.16 13.79
CA PRO A 138 -9.99 26.39 12.34
C PRO A 138 -10.77 25.34 11.54
N PHE A 139 -11.06 24.16 12.11
CA PHE A 139 -11.74 23.07 11.44
C PHE A 139 -13.22 22.91 11.82
N ARG A 140 -13.80 23.83 12.63
CA ARG A 140 -15.19 23.72 13.11
C ARG A 140 -16.27 23.67 12.01
N SER A 141 -15.92 24.12 10.81
CA SER A 141 -16.81 24.16 9.65
C SER A 141 -16.57 23.00 8.68
N LEU A 142 -15.67 22.08 9.02
CA LEU A 142 -15.35 20.92 8.20
C LEU A 142 -16.32 19.80 8.53
N TYR A 143 -17.15 19.43 7.57
CA TYR A 143 -18.08 18.32 7.71
C TYR A 143 -17.94 17.35 6.55
N PHE A 144 -18.00 16.06 6.84
CA PHE A 144 -17.96 14.99 5.84
C PHE A 144 -19.27 14.22 5.86
N THR A 145 -19.83 13.94 4.68
CA THR A 145 -20.91 12.97 4.54
C THR A 145 -20.37 11.55 4.68
N GLN A 146 -21.25 10.57 4.89
CA GLN A 146 -20.84 9.15 4.92
C GLN A 146 -20.15 8.74 3.61
N ASP A 147 -20.62 9.26 2.48
CA ASP A 147 -20.04 9.02 1.16
C ASP A 147 -18.63 9.60 1.05
N GLN A 148 -18.41 10.84 1.50
CA GLN A 148 -17.08 11.45 1.53
C GLN A 148 -16.12 10.70 2.47
N MET A 149 -16.61 10.17 3.58
CA MET A 149 -15.82 9.30 4.46
C MET A 149 -15.40 8.01 3.75
N ASN A 150 -16.33 7.39 3.01
CA ASN A 150 -16.02 6.21 2.20
C ASN A 150 -15.02 6.54 1.07
N GLU A 151 -15.18 7.69 0.43
CA GLU A 151 -14.29 8.19 -0.62
C GLU A 151 -12.85 8.37 -0.10
N ILE A 152 -12.69 9.00 1.08
CA ILE A 152 -11.40 9.14 1.76
C ILE A 152 -10.82 7.76 2.11
N ARG A 153 -11.65 6.83 2.58
CA ARG A 153 -11.23 5.46 2.94
C ARG A 153 -10.67 4.74 1.72
N TYR A 154 -11.40 4.69 0.61
CA TYR A 154 -10.97 4.00 -0.61
C TYR A 154 -9.75 4.67 -1.25
N ALA A 155 -9.71 6.00 -1.30
CA ALA A 155 -8.53 6.73 -1.78
C ALA A 155 -7.29 6.42 -0.93
N SER A 156 -7.45 6.35 0.39
CA SER A 156 -6.35 6.00 1.31
C SER A 156 -5.88 4.55 1.12
N LEU A 157 -6.78 3.61 0.83
CA LEU A 157 -6.39 2.23 0.53
C LEU A 157 -5.63 2.12 -0.80
N LEU A 158 -6.06 2.89 -1.81
CA LEU A 158 -5.57 2.78 -3.19
C LEU A 158 -4.46 3.76 -3.56
N HIS A 159 -4.06 4.67 -2.66
CA HIS A 159 -3.10 5.76 -2.96
C HIS A 159 -1.81 5.27 -3.62
N ASP A 160 -1.31 4.11 -3.17
CA ASP A 160 -0.05 3.51 -3.60
C ASP A 160 -0.23 2.47 -4.74
N PHE A 161 -1.43 2.27 -5.27
CA PHE A 161 -1.70 1.21 -6.26
C PHE A 161 -0.81 1.30 -7.50
N GLY A 162 -0.51 2.53 -7.94
CA GLY A 162 0.35 2.82 -9.07
C GLY A 162 1.79 2.34 -8.96
N LYS A 163 2.23 1.87 -7.78
CA LYS A 163 3.51 1.14 -7.62
C LYS A 163 3.56 -0.10 -8.51
N ILE A 164 2.41 -0.61 -8.98
CA ILE A 164 2.38 -1.66 -10.01
C ILE A 164 3.18 -1.30 -11.26
N GLY A 165 3.18 -0.03 -11.66
CA GLY A 165 3.88 0.48 -12.84
C GLY A 165 5.35 0.79 -12.61
N VAL A 166 5.85 0.69 -11.39
CA VAL A 166 7.25 0.97 -11.05
C VAL A 166 8.09 -0.29 -11.30
N GLN A 167 9.28 -0.09 -11.88
CA GLN A 167 10.28 -1.15 -12.06
C GLN A 167 10.63 -1.82 -10.73
N GLU A 168 10.56 -3.15 -10.71
CA GLU A 168 10.84 -3.97 -9.52
C GLU A 168 12.20 -3.63 -8.88
N ARG A 169 13.26 -3.52 -9.70
CA ARG A 169 14.61 -3.21 -9.20
C ARG A 169 14.71 -1.88 -8.46
N VAL A 170 13.89 -0.89 -8.83
CA VAL A 170 13.85 0.42 -8.18
C VAL A 170 13.01 0.34 -6.91
N LEU A 171 11.88 -0.37 -6.97
CA LEU A 171 10.97 -0.58 -5.84
C LEU A 171 11.67 -1.27 -4.65
N VAL A 172 12.46 -2.30 -4.92
CA VAL A 172 13.17 -3.09 -3.88
C VAL A 172 14.59 -2.58 -3.57
N LYS A 173 14.95 -1.39 -4.05
CA LYS A 173 16.32 -0.86 -3.97
C LYS A 173 16.70 -0.49 -2.53
N SER A 174 17.44 -1.38 -1.86
CA SER A 174 17.84 -1.23 -0.45
C SER A 174 19.13 -0.41 -0.24
N LYS A 175 20.04 -0.40 -1.21
CA LYS A 175 21.33 0.30 -1.17
C LYS A 175 21.45 1.32 -2.32
N LYS A 176 22.43 2.22 -2.24
CA LYS A 176 22.62 3.29 -3.24
C LYS A 176 23.02 2.77 -4.62
N LEU A 177 23.81 1.70 -4.65
CA LEU A 177 24.16 0.92 -5.84
C LEU A 177 23.25 -0.31 -5.94
N TYR A 178 22.97 -0.72 -7.17
CA TYR A 178 22.34 -2.01 -7.43
C TYR A 178 23.28 -3.17 -7.07
N PRO A 179 22.75 -4.38 -6.79
CA PRO A 179 23.58 -5.53 -6.44
C PRO A 179 24.68 -5.84 -7.45
N GLU A 180 24.39 -5.72 -8.75
CA GLU A 180 25.38 -5.98 -9.80
C GLU A 180 26.45 -4.89 -9.86
N GLU A 181 26.09 -3.64 -9.53
CA GLU A 181 27.01 -2.51 -9.50
C GLU A 181 27.95 -2.57 -8.29
N GLU A 182 27.42 -2.92 -7.12
CA GLU A 182 28.25 -3.16 -5.92
C GLU A 182 29.27 -4.28 -6.20
N GLN A 183 28.81 -5.37 -6.83
CA GLN A 183 29.70 -6.47 -7.22
C GLN A 183 30.75 -6.03 -8.24
N ALA A 184 30.36 -5.26 -9.26
CA ALA A 184 31.29 -4.72 -10.26
C ALA A 184 32.37 -3.82 -9.64
N VAL A 185 32.02 -3.02 -8.62
CA VAL A 185 32.98 -2.22 -7.86
C VAL A 185 33.93 -3.13 -7.08
N MET A 186 33.43 -4.14 -6.38
CA MET A 186 34.30 -5.09 -5.64
C MET A 186 35.29 -5.80 -6.57
N ASP A 187 34.82 -6.28 -7.72
CA ASP A 187 35.66 -6.97 -8.71
C ASP A 187 36.71 -6.04 -9.30
N ARG A 188 36.35 -4.78 -9.56
CA ARG A 188 37.29 -3.75 -10.01
C ARG A 188 38.37 -3.50 -8.97
N PHE A 189 38.02 -3.41 -7.69
CA PHE A 189 39.01 -3.22 -6.62
C PHE A 189 39.93 -4.44 -6.46
N ARG A 190 39.43 -5.67 -6.63
CA ARG A 190 40.28 -6.89 -6.69
C ARG A 190 41.25 -6.83 -7.87
N MET A 191 40.79 -6.38 -9.03
CA MET A 191 41.63 -6.22 -10.22
C MET A 191 42.70 -5.14 -10.01
N ILE A 192 42.33 -3.99 -9.43
CA ILE A 192 43.28 -2.93 -9.07
C ILE A 192 44.35 -3.46 -8.13
N ARG A 193 43.95 -4.20 -7.09
CA ARG A 193 44.85 -4.83 -6.12
C ARG A 193 45.88 -5.73 -6.82
N GLN A 194 45.41 -6.65 -7.65
CA GLN A 194 46.27 -7.55 -8.43
C GLN A 194 47.19 -6.79 -9.38
N GLY A 195 46.71 -5.71 -10.00
CA GLY A 195 47.51 -4.84 -10.85
C GLY A 195 48.67 -4.17 -10.10
N ILE A 196 48.40 -3.64 -8.91
CA ILE A 196 49.41 -3.00 -8.05
C ILE A 196 50.45 -4.04 -7.58
N GLU A 197 50.00 -5.21 -7.10
CA GLU A 197 50.87 -6.31 -6.66
C GLU A 197 51.76 -6.80 -7.82
N LEU A 198 51.19 -6.98 -9.02
CA LEU A 198 51.92 -7.42 -10.20
C LEU A 198 52.96 -6.39 -10.65
N GLU A 199 52.60 -5.11 -10.71
CA GLU A 199 53.53 -4.04 -11.09
C GLU A 199 54.69 -3.95 -10.10
N MET A 200 54.40 -4.04 -8.79
CA MET A 200 55.46 -4.03 -7.78
C MET A 200 56.35 -5.26 -7.86
N THR A 201 55.76 -6.45 -8.03
CA THR A 201 56.52 -7.70 -8.15
C THR A 201 57.47 -7.65 -9.35
N LYS A 202 57.03 -7.10 -10.49
CA LYS A 202 57.90 -6.91 -11.66
C LYS A 202 59.07 -5.97 -11.36
N LYS A 203 58.81 -4.82 -10.72
CA LYS A 203 59.86 -3.88 -10.31
C LYS A 203 60.85 -4.50 -9.33
N GLN A 204 60.36 -5.29 -8.37
CA GLN A 204 61.21 -6.00 -7.42
C GLN A 204 62.08 -7.06 -8.13
N LEU A 205 61.53 -7.79 -9.09
CA LEU A 205 62.29 -8.76 -9.88
C LEU A 205 63.39 -8.09 -10.70
N GLU A 206 63.08 -6.98 -11.38
CA GLU A 206 64.06 -6.17 -12.13
C GLU A 206 65.20 -5.68 -11.23
N LEU A 207 64.90 -5.23 -10.01
CA LEU A 207 65.94 -4.83 -9.03
C LEU A 207 66.94 -5.96 -8.73
N PHE A 208 66.47 -7.20 -8.55
CA PHE A 208 67.34 -8.34 -8.26
C PHE A 208 68.13 -8.82 -9.50
N ILE A 209 67.70 -8.46 -10.70
CA ILE A 209 68.43 -8.74 -11.94
C ILE A 209 69.56 -7.71 -12.16
N GLU A 210 69.31 -6.44 -11.84
CA GLU A 210 70.21 -5.34 -12.22
C GLU A 210 71.23 -4.94 -11.14
N GLN A 211 70.97 -5.23 -9.86
CA GLN A 211 71.76 -4.70 -8.74
C GLN A 211 72.44 -5.79 -7.92
N SER A 212 73.44 -5.38 -7.13
CA SER A 212 74.07 -6.27 -6.15
C SER A 212 73.05 -6.73 -5.11
N LYS A 213 73.28 -7.92 -4.53
CA LYS A 213 72.35 -8.54 -3.57
C LYS A 213 72.09 -7.64 -2.34
N GLU A 214 73.12 -6.98 -1.82
CA GLU A 214 72.97 -6.10 -0.66
C GLU A 214 72.11 -4.86 -0.99
N GLU A 215 72.33 -4.22 -2.14
CA GLU A 215 71.57 -3.04 -2.56
C GLU A 215 70.11 -3.39 -2.90
N ALA A 216 69.89 -4.54 -3.55
CA ALA A 216 68.57 -5.03 -3.89
C ALA A 216 67.73 -5.33 -2.64
N LEU A 217 68.32 -5.90 -1.58
CA LEU A 217 67.61 -6.19 -0.32
C LEU A 217 67.10 -4.94 0.39
N VAL A 218 67.89 -3.86 0.43
CA VAL A 218 67.47 -2.59 1.04
C VAL A 218 66.30 -1.97 0.26
N LYS A 219 66.43 -1.90 -1.07
CA LYS A 219 65.35 -1.35 -1.93
C LYS A 219 64.10 -2.21 -1.91
N TYR A 220 64.24 -3.53 -1.84
CA TYR A 220 63.12 -4.45 -1.70
C TYR A 220 62.30 -4.18 -0.43
N GLY A 221 62.97 -3.92 0.70
CA GLY A 221 62.31 -3.53 1.96
C GLY A 221 61.45 -2.28 1.78
N ASN A 222 62.03 -1.21 1.27
CA ASN A 222 61.32 0.06 1.03
C ASN A 222 60.14 -0.11 0.04
N GLN A 223 60.33 -0.90 -1.03
CA GLN A 223 59.25 -1.18 -1.99
C GLN A 223 58.14 -2.03 -1.39
N SER A 224 58.46 -2.95 -0.49
CA SER A 224 57.47 -3.79 0.19
C SER A 224 56.64 -2.97 1.18
N GLU A 225 57.25 -2.02 1.87
CA GLU A 225 56.54 -1.07 2.75
C GLU A 225 55.62 -0.14 1.93
N ALA A 226 56.12 0.43 0.83
CA ALA A 226 55.32 1.25 -0.08
C ALA A 226 54.17 0.47 -0.76
N LEU A 227 54.36 -0.83 -1.04
CA LEU A 227 53.29 -1.71 -1.53
C LEU A 227 52.21 -1.85 -0.47
N LYS A 228 52.61 -2.14 0.78
CA LYS A 228 51.68 -2.29 1.89
C LYS A 228 50.84 -1.03 2.09
N GLU A 229 51.47 0.16 2.10
CA GLU A 229 50.75 1.44 2.22
C GLU A 229 49.70 1.63 1.11
N LYS A 230 50.05 1.31 -0.14
CA LYS A 230 49.09 1.39 -1.27
C LYS A 230 47.93 0.41 -1.15
N LEU A 231 48.21 -0.81 -0.67
CA LEU A 231 47.17 -1.82 -0.45
C LEU A 231 46.25 -1.42 0.71
N ASP A 232 46.80 -0.88 1.78
CA ASP A 232 46.03 -0.36 2.92
C ASP A 232 45.14 0.82 2.48
N GLU A 233 45.67 1.75 1.67
CA GLU A 233 44.89 2.86 1.09
C GLU A 233 43.74 2.36 0.19
N LEU A 234 43.99 1.32 -0.61
CA LEU A 234 42.98 0.70 -1.48
C LEU A 234 41.88 0.01 -0.66
N ASP A 235 42.27 -0.75 0.37
CA ASP A 235 41.34 -1.46 1.25
C ASP A 235 40.48 -0.46 2.04
N ASP A 236 41.05 0.66 2.48
CA ASP A 236 40.31 1.73 3.16
C ASP A 236 39.38 2.51 2.23
N ALA A 237 39.75 2.69 0.96
CA ALA A 237 38.84 3.23 -0.05
C ALA A 237 37.65 2.30 -0.29
N LEU A 238 37.88 0.98 -0.42
CA LEU A 238 36.81 0.00 -0.61
C LEU A 238 35.87 -0.06 0.61
N LYS A 239 36.40 -0.11 1.83
CA LYS A 239 35.59 -0.07 3.07
C LYS A 239 34.72 1.19 3.11
N PHE A 240 35.29 2.33 2.73
CA PHE A 240 34.55 3.59 2.69
C PHE A 240 33.41 3.53 1.65
N ILE A 241 33.65 2.97 0.45
CA ILE A 241 32.62 2.79 -0.57
C ILE A 241 31.48 1.88 -0.09
N ILE A 242 31.80 0.72 0.49
CA ILE A 242 30.80 -0.21 1.01
C ILE A 242 29.95 0.47 2.09
N LYS A 243 30.59 1.23 2.99
CA LYS A 243 29.88 2.02 4.01
C LYS A 243 29.00 3.12 3.39
N ALA A 244 29.50 3.81 2.36
CA ALA A 244 28.76 4.87 1.67
C ALA A 244 27.56 4.33 0.88
N ASN A 245 27.59 3.05 0.49
CA ASN A 245 26.52 2.37 -0.23
C ASN A 245 25.27 2.09 0.63
N GLU A 246 25.42 2.07 1.94
CA GLU A 246 24.29 1.90 2.86
C GLU A 246 23.33 3.11 2.81
N PRO A 247 22.01 2.92 3.01
CA PRO A 247 20.99 3.97 2.93
C PRO A 247 21.00 4.93 4.14
N THR A 248 22.19 5.25 4.65
CA THR A 248 22.43 6.11 5.80
C THR A 248 22.77 7.52 5.36
N VAL A 249 22.62 8.49 6.28
CA VAL A 249 23.02 9.87 6.01
C VAL A 249 24.53 9.91 5.79
N LEU A 250 24.95 10.42 4.64
CA LEU A 250 26.38 10.55 4.34
C LEU A 250 26.98 11.59 5.29
N ALA A 251 28.04 11.21 6.01
CA ALA A 251 28.74 12.12 6.91
C ALA A 251 29.38 13.29 6.13
N GLN A 252 29.51 14.44 6.81
CA GLN A 252 30.17 15.63 6.27
C GLN A 252 31.60 15.28 5.81
N GLY A 253 31.99 15.67 4.58
CA GLY A 253 33.28 15.31 3.98
C GLY A 253 33.26 14.01 3.16
N GLY A 254 32.17 13.23 3.18
CA GLY A 254 32.09 11.96 2.46
C GLY A 254 32.05 12.13 0.94
N PHE A 255 31.50 13.24 0.46
CA PHE A 255 31.38 13.54 -0.96
C PHE A 255 32.73 13.80 -1.62
N GLU A 256 33.56 14.60 -0.97
CA GLU A 256 34.91 14.93 -1.43
C GLU A 256 35.76 13.66 -1.57
N ARG A 257 35.68 12.77 -0.57
CA ARG A 257 36.39 11.48 -0.60
C ARG A 257 35.92 10.58 -1.74
N LEU A 258 34.62 10.50 -2.02
CA LEU A 258 34.11 9.73 -3.17
C LEU A 258 34.60 10.31 -4.50
N GLN A 259 34.66 11.64 -4.64
CA GLN A 259 35.22 12.28 -5.83
C GLN A 259 36.71 12.00 -5.99
N GLU A 260 37.49 12.07 -4.90
CA GLU A 260 38.92 11.76 -4.91
C GLU A 260 39.17 10.32 -5.38
N ILE A 261 38.41 9.36 -4.84
CA ILE A 261 38.49 7.96 -5.28
C ILE A 261 38.10 7.86 -6.77
N GLY A 262 37.02 8.50 -7.19
CA GLY A 262 36.57 8.49 -8.59
C GLY A 262 37.56 9.11 -9.59
N ARG A 263 38.46 10.01 -9.15
CA ARG A 263 39.52 10.59 -9.98
C ARG A 263 40.75 9.68 -10.12
N LYS A 264 40.90 8.66 -9.25
CA LYS A 264 41.98 7.69 -9.37
C LYS A 264 41.76 6.81 -10.59
N MET A 265 42.84 6.54 -11.31
CA MET A 265 42.85 5.72 -12.52
C MET A 265 43.71 4.48 -12.29
N PHE A 266 43.31 3.36 -12.85
CA PHE A 266 44.14 2.15 -12.94
C PHE A 266 44.28 1.71 -14.39
N GLN A 267 45.33 0.93 -14.65
CA GLN A 267 45.54 0.30 -15.94
C GLN A 267 44.68 -0.96 -16.01
N HIS A 268 43.62 -0.94 -16.81
CA HIS A 268 42.81 -2.12 -17.05
C HIS A 268 43.61 -3.13 -17.90
N PRO A 269 43.44 -4.45 -17.72
CA PRO A 269 44.12 -5.47 -18.54
C PRO A 269 43.88 -5.36 -20.05
N SER A 270 42.83 -4.64 -20.47
CA SER A 270 42.58 -4.32 -21.88
C SER A 270 43.49 -3.20 -22.44
N GLY A 271 44.34 -2.59 -21.61
CA GLY A 271 45.21 -1.47 -21.98
C GLY A 271 44.56 -0.09 -21.90
N ILE A 272 43.33 0.01 -21.39
CA ILE A 272 42.61 1.28 -21.26
C ILE A 272 42.67 1.76 -19.81
N ALA A 273 43.15 2.99 -19.60
CA ALA A 273 43.09 3.62 -18.29
C ALA A 273 41.62 3.82 -17.88
N SER A 274 41.23 3.23 -16.76
CA SER A 274 39.85 3.24 -16.26
C SER A 274 39.79 3.83 -14.84
N PRO A 275 38.71 4.53 -14.46
CA PRO A 275 38.58 5.09 -13.14
C PRO A 275 38.27 4.03 -12.09
N TYR A 276 38.62 4.28 -10.83
CA TYR A 276 38.26 3.39 -9.72
C TYR A 276 36.75 3.34 -9.51
N LEU A 277 36.07 4.48 -9.69
CA LEU A 277 34.62 4.59 -9.73
C LEU A 277 34.20 5.39 -10.96
N ASN A 278 33.17 4.93 -11.66
CA ASN A 278 32.62 5.70 -12.77
C ASN A 278 31.71 6.85 -12.26
N SER A 279 31.34 7.76 -13.16
CA SER A 279 30.53 8.95 -12.81
C SER A 279 29.17 8.61 -12.23
N TYR A 280 28.54 7.52 -12.71
CA TYR A 280 27.26 7.04 -12.20
C TYR A 280 27.39 6.51 -10.77
N GLU A 281 28.39 5.68 -10.49
CA GLU A 281 28.65 5.12 -9.15
C GLU A 281 28.94 6.23 -8.14
N VAL A 282 29.77 7.21 -8.51
CA VAL A 282 30.02 8.39 -7.67
C VAL A 282 28.72 9.14 -7.39
N GLY A 283 27.89 9.38 -8.42
CA GLY A 283 26.60 10.04 -8.27
C GLY A 283 25.64 9.30 -7.33
N SER A 284 25.49 8.00 -7.50
CA SER A 284 24.63 7.16 -6.67
C SER A 284 25.12 7.08 -5.23
N LEU A 285 26.43 6.84 -4.99
CA LEU A 285 27.01 6.80 -3.64
C LEU A 285 26.94 8.16 -2.91
N SER A 286 26.91 9.25 -3.68
CA SER A 286 26.81 10.63 -3.18
C SER A 286 25.41 11.06 -2.76
N VAL A 287 24.39 10.20 -2.90
CA VAL A 287 23.04 10.52 -2.43
C VAL A 287 23.07 10.82 -0.92
N PRO A 288 22.59 12.00 -0.46
CA PRO A 288 22.74 12.43 0.93
C PRO A 288 21.96 11.57 1.93
N LYS A 289 20.76 11.10 1.54
CA LYS A 289 19.85 10.31 2.38
C LYS A 289 19.06 9.32 1.51
N GLY A 290 18.97 8.07 1.97
CA GLY A 290 18.28 7.00 1.27
C GLY A 290 19.13 6.32 0.19
N SER A 291 18.49 5.46 -0.59
CA SER A 291 19.09 4.63 -1.64
C SER A 291 18.84 5.14 -3.07
N LEU A 292 17.87 6.03 -3.26
CA LEU A 292 17.40 6.44 -4.57
C LEU A 292 18.16 7.67 -5.07
N ASN A 293 18.80 7.55 -6.23
CA ASN A 293 19.30 8.71 -6.98
C ASN A 293 18.13 9.45 -7.65
N GLU A 294 18.42 10.55 -8.33
CA GLU A 294 17.40 11.38 -8.98
C GLU A 294 16.52 10.60 -9.98
N LYS A 295 17.12 9.72 -10.79
CA LYS A 295 16.40 8.93 -11.77
C LYS A 295 15.50 7.88 -11.10
N ASP A 296 16.03 7.19 -10.09
CA ASP A 296 15.27 6.21 -9.30
C ASP A 296 14.10 6.89 -8.57
N ARG A 297 14.31 8.12 -8.07
CA ARG A 297 13.28 8.93 -7.42
C ARG A 297 12.16 9.31 -8.38
N GLN A 298 12.49 9.81 -9.58
CA GLN A 298 11.49 10.15 -10.60
C GLN A 298 10.63 8.94 -11.00
N GLU A 299 11.25 7.76 -11.12
CA GLU A 299 10.52 6.51 -11.38
C GLU A 299 9.56 6.18 -10.22
N ILE A 300 10.00 6.32 -8.97
CA ILE A 300 9.14 6.08 -7.81
C ILE A 300 8.01 7.11 -7.77
N GLU A 301 8.28 8.40 -7.92
CA GLU A 301 7.29 9.48 -7.89
C GLU A 301 6.24 9.34 -9.00
N SER A 302 6.58 8.68 -10.12
CA SER A 302 5.62 8.38 -11.20
C SER A 302 4.44 7.52 -10.75
N HIS A 303 4.57 6.77 -9.64
CA HIS A 303 3.51 5.90 -9.12
C HIS A 303 2.22 6.67 -8.87
N VAL A 304 2.29 7.94 -8.45
CA VAL A 304 1.10 8.75 -8.18
C VAL A 304 0.29 8.97 -9.46
N THR A 305 0.99 9.20 -10.56
CA THR A 305 0.36 9.34 -11.89
C THR A 305 -0.18 7.99 -12.38
N HIS A 306 0.55 6.90 -12.15
CA HIS A 306 0.05 5.56 -12.44
C HIS A 306 -1.22 5.22 -11.63
N THR A 307 -1.25 5.57 -10.34
CA THR A 307 -2.43 5.41 -9.47
C THR A 307 -3.61 6.15 -10.09
N PHE A 308 -3.46 7.44 -10.38
CA PHE A 308 -4.54 8.24 -10.96
C PHE A 308 -5.06 7.69 -12.28
N ASN A 309 -4.15 7.35 -13.20
CA ASN A 309 -4.52 6.81 -14.51
C ASN A 309 -5.26 5.47 -14.38
N PHE A 310 -4.82 4.60 -13.48
CA PHE A 310 -5.49 3.33 -13.24
C PHE A 310 -6.87 3.54 -12.62
N LEU A 311 -6.97 4.37 -11.58
CA LEU A 311 -8.24 4.61 -10.89
C LEU A 311 -9.26 5.28 -11.81
N ASN A 312 -8.85 6.11 -12.78
CA ASN A 312 -9.76 6.68 -13.78
C ASN A 312 -10.37 5.66 -14.76
N ILE A 313 -9.86 4.44 -14.81
CA ILE A 313 -10.46 3.36 -15.62
C ILE A 313 -11.69 2.77 -14.92
N ILE A 314 -11.72 2.83 -13.59
CA ILE A 314 -12.82 2.29 -12.79
C ILE A 314 -14.06 3.18 -12.96
N PRO A 315 -15.23 2.60 -13.28
CA PRO A 315 -16.48 3.36 -13.36
C PRO A 315 -17.01 3.66 -11.96
N TRP A 316 -16.46 4.70 -11.33
CA TRP A 316 -16.91 5.17 -10.01
C TRP A 316 -18.37 5.62 -10.06
N SER A 317 -19.09 5.36 -8.97
CA SER A 317 -20.38 5.99 -8.74
C SER A 317 -20.20 7.46 -8.37
N ASP A 318 -21.27 8.25 -8.40
CA ASP A 318 -21.23 9.68 -8.09
C ASP A 318 -20.69 9.95 -6.67
N GLU A 319 -20.92 9.02 -5.74
CA GLU A 319 -20.47 9.07 -4.34
C GLU A 319 -18.97 8.85 -4.16
N LEU A 320 -18.28 8.29 -5.16
CA LEU A 320 -16.85 7.92 -5.10
C LEU A 320 -16.01 8.57 -6.21
N VAL A 321 -16.56 9.57 -6.91
CA VAL A 321 -15.94 10.18 -8.09
C VAL A 321 -14.59 10.86 -7.80
N ASN A 322 -14.34 11.30 -6.56
CA ASN A 322 -13.09 11.93 -6.17
C ASN A 322 -11.99 10.96 -5.71
N VAL A 323 -12.26 9.65 -5.61
CA VAL A 323 -11.24 8.65 -5.21
C VAL A 323 -9.94 8.80 -6.03
N PRO A 324 -9.95 8.90 -7.38
CA PRO A 324 -8.74 9.09 -8.16
C PRO A 324 -8.00 10.38 -7.79
N TYR A 325 -8.72 11.47 -7.57
CA TYR A 325 -8.12 12.79 -7.32
C TYR A 325 -7.50 12.90 -5.93
N ILE A 326 -8.14 12.33 -4.91
CA ILE A 326 -7.59 12.25 -3.55
C ILE A 326 -6.33 11.37 -3.58
N ALA A 327 -6.40 10.21 -4.21
CA ALA A 327 -5.26 9.31 -4.38
C ALA A 327 -4.13 9.98 -5.19
N TYR A 328 -4.42 10.81 -6.18
CA TYR A 328 -3.42 11.55 -6.94
C TYR A 328 -2.70 12.64 -6.13
N ALA A 329 -3.35 13.17 -5.09
CA ALA A 329 -2.83 14.28 -4.30
C ALA A 329 -2.12 13.83 -3.01
N HIS A 330 -1.95 12.52 -2.75
CA HIS A 330 -1.50 12.04 -1.44
C HIS A 330 -0.06 12.42 -1.06
N HIS A 331 0.76 12.84 -2.03
CA HIS A 331 2.10 13.39 -1.81
C HIS A 331 2.17 14.91 -1.95
N GLU A 332 1.03 15.58 -2.14
CA GLU A 332 0.95 17.04 -2.12
C GLU A 332 1.22 17.58 -0.73
N LYS A 333 1.74 18.81 -0.70
CA LYS A 333 1.96 19.56 0.52
C LYS A 333 1.48 20.98 0.30
N LEU A 334 0.94 21.56 1.37
CA LEU A 334 0.41 22.93 1.35
C LEU A 334 1.50 24.01 1.20
N ASP A 335 2.78 23.62 1.23
CA ASP A 335 3.93 24.52 1.03
C ASP A 335 4.47 24.49 -0.40
N GLY A 336 3.81 23.78 -1.33
CA GLY A 336 4.23 23.62 -2.72
C GLY A 336 5.45 22.73 -2.94
N SER A 337 6.02 22.14 -1.88
CA SER A 337 7.13 21.18 -1.99
C SER A 337 6.68 19.75 -2.32
N GLY A 338 5.37 19.51 -2.35
CA GLY A 338 4.76 18.24 -2.73
C GLY A 338 4.73 18.00 -4.24
N TYR A 339 4.16 16.88 -4.63
CA TYR A 339 3.98 16.48 -6.03
C TYR A 339 2.67 15.70 -6.15
N PRO A 340 2.05 15.62 -7.33
CA PRO A 340 2.56 16.01 -8.66
C PRO A 340 2.22 17.44 -9.14
N ARG A 341 1.23 18.11 -8.56
CA ARG A 341 0.73 19.44 -8.93
C ARG A 341 1.53 20.59 -8.33
N LYS A 342 2.17 20.38 -7.17
CA LYS A 342 2.95 21.41 -6.44
C LYS A 342 2.05 22.57 -5.99
N LEU A 343 1.05 22.23 -5.16
CA LEU A 343 -0.03 23.13 -4.71
C LEU A 343 0.42 24.47 -4.09
#